data_AF-A0A7W8XTP5-F1
#
_entry.id   AF-A0A7W8XTP5-F1
#
_cell.length_a   1.000
_cell.length_b   1.000
_cell.length_c   1.000
_cell.angle_alpha   90.00
_cell.angle_beta   90.00
_cell.angle_gamma   90.00
#
_symmetry.space_group_name_H-M   'P 1'
#
loop_
_entity.id
_entity.type
_entity.pdbx_description
1 polymer ?
#
loop_
_entity_poly.entity_id
_entity_poly.type
_entity_poly.pdbx_seq_one_letter_code
_entity_poly.pdbx_strand_id
1 'polypeptide(L)'
;MTIGGYEAPIWGRKGLLQSIDDLGDDYDYGDLLAPIKSGLTVDGKLYAIPFYTESSFTLYRKDLFDAAGLKMPDQPTYDQIKEFADKLTDKSKEQYGLCLRGKPGWRENMAFLGTMINTYGGRWFDMDWKPQINSEPWKKAIADYVDLRKKDGPPGVTSNGFNENQALFSTGHCAMWIDATSQPAASTTPSRAKCRTRLRSRALRST
;
A
#
# COMPACT_ATOMS: atom_id res chain seq x y z
N MET A 1 4.40 18.30 -13.84
CA MET A 1 4.53 18.16 -12.36
C MET A 1 3.39 17.31 -11.87
N THR A 2 3.64 16.36 -10.96
CA THR A 2 2.59 15.53 -10.33
C THR A 2 2.48 15.88 -8.85
N ILE A 3 1.25 15.89 -8.32
CA ILE A 3 0.94 16.15 -6.91
C ILE A 3 0.02 15.04 -6.40
N GLY A 4 -0.02 14.80 -5.09
CA GLY A 4 -0.91 13.80 -4.51
C GLY A 4 -2.27 14.39 -4.15
N GLY A 5 -3.23 13.49 -3.89
CA GLY A 5 -4.55 13.87 -3.36
C GLY A 5 -4.48 14.49 -1.96
N TYR A 6 -3.36 14.34 -1.24
CA TYR A 6 -3.11 15.06 0.01
C TYR A 6 -2.79 16.54 -0.23
N GLU A 7 -1.91 16.84 -1.19
CA GLU A 7 -1.47 18.21 -1.47
C GLU A 7 -2.53 19.04 -2.19
N ALA A 8 -3.19 18.46 -3.20
CA ALA A 8 -4.10 19.17 -4.09
C ALA A 8 -5.13 20.04 -3.35
N PRO A 9 -5.89 19.53 -2.36
CA PRO A 9 -6.87 20.36 -1.65
C PRO A 9 -6.22 21.41 -0.74
N ILE A 10 -5.08 21.10 -0.12
CA ILE A 10 -4.38 22.05 0.76
C ILE A 10 -3.86 23.24 -0.06
N TRP A 11 -3.24 22.95 -1.20
CA TRP A 11 -2.66 23.96 -2.08
C TRP A 11 -3.74 24.75 -2.83
N GLY A 12 -4.81 24.08 -3.25
CA GLY A 12 -6.01 24.72 -3.82
C GLY A 12 -6.63 25.74 -2.87
N ARG A 13 -6.83 25.37 -1.59
CA ARG A 13 -7.34 26.29 -0.55
C ARG A 13 -6.41 27.48 -0.31
N LYS A 14 -5.10 27.29 -0.43
CA LYS A 14 -4.10 28.36 -0.28
C LYS A 14 -3.95 29.24 -1.53
N GLY A 15 -4.69 28.96 -2.60
CA GLY A 15 -4.57 29.71 -3.86
C GLY A 15 -3.25 29.46 -4.61
N LEU A 16 -2.56 28.36 -4.32
CA LEU A 16 -1.28 28.00 -4.96
C LEU A 16 -1.49 27.22 -6.27
N LEU A 17 -2.72 26.81 -6.56
CA LEU A 17 -3.10 26.07 -7.76
C LEU A 17 -4.21 26.83 -8.49
N GLN A 18 -4.14 26.82 -9.82
CA GLN A 18 -5.25 27.25 -10.65
C GLN A 18 -6.33 26.16 -10.65
N SER A 19 -7.61 26.56 -10.68
CA SER A 19 -8.69 25.62 -10.94
C SER A 19 -8.56 25.08 -12.37
N ILE A 20 -8.97 23.84 -12.54
CA ILE A 20 -8.96 23.10 -13.80
C ILE A 20 -10.38 22.63 -14.16
N ASP A 21 -11.39 23.40 -13.75
CA ASP A 21 -12.80 23.15 -14.10
C ASP A 21 -13.13 23.48 -15.56
N ASP A 22 -12.15 24.02 -16.31
CA ASP A 22 -12.28 24.40 -17.71
C ASP A 22 -11.10 23.86 -18.54
N LEU A 23 -11.11 22.55 -18.78
CA LEU A 23 -10.17 21.88 -19.70
C LEU A 23 -10.72 21.77 -21.12
N GLY A 24 -11.88 22.38 -21.39
CA GLY A 24 -12.62 22.30 -22.65
C GLY A 24 -13.61 21.14 -22.72
N ASP A 25 -14.46 21.20 -23.74
CA ASP A 25 -15.62 20.30 -23.93
C ASP A 25 -15.23 18.84 -24.21
N ASP A 26 -13.99 18.60 -24.65
CA ASP A 26 -13.48 17.26 -24.94
C ASP A 26 -13.11 16.47 -23.66
N TYR A 27 -13.09 17.13 -22.50
CA TYR A 27 -12.75 16.48 -21.23
C TYR A 27 -14.00 16.04 -20.46
N ASP A 28 -14.21 14.73 -20.33
CA ASP A 28 -15.34 14.17 -19.57
C ASP A 28 -15.05 14.15 -18.06
N TYR A 29 -15.48 15.19 -17.36
CA TYR A 29 -15.42 15.24 -15.89
C TYR A 29 -16.35 14.25 -15.18
N GLY A 30 -17.30 13.64 -15.89
CA GLY A 30 -18.20 12.60 -15.40
C GLY A 30 -17.55 11.23 -15.29
N ASP A 31 -16.51 10.98 -16.08
CA ASP A 31 -15.73 9.73 -16.05
C ASP A 31 -14.79 9.63 -14.83
N LEU A 32 -14.59 10.74 -14.11
CA LEU A 32 -13.82 10.74 -12.88
C LEU A 32 -14.57 10.02 -11.74
N LEU A 33 -13.92 9.03 -11.15
CA LEU A 33 -14.43 8.34 -9.95
C LEU A 33 -14.78 9.34 -8.85
N ALA A 34 -16.04 9.32 -8.39
CA ALA A 34 -16.58 10.34 -7.49
C ALA A 34 -15.75 10.59 -6.20
N PRO A 35 -15.24 9.55 -5.48
CA PRO A 35 -14.41 9.78 -4.30
C PRO A 35 -13.09 10.50 -4.61
N ILE A 36 -12.52 10.22 -5.79
CA ILE A 36 -11.26 10.81 -6.24
C ILE A 36 -11.50 12.26 -6.62
N LYS A 37 -12.52 12.52 -7.45
CA LYS A 37 -12.92 13.87 -7.83
C LYS A 37 -13.17 14.73 -6.59
N SER A 38 -13.96 14.23 -5.64
CA SER A 38 -14.25 14.94 -4.39
C SER A 38 -12.99 15.25 -3.57
N GLY A 39 -12.00 14.36 -3.54
CA GLY A 39 -10.74 14.59 -2.81
C GLY A 39 -9.84 15.65 -3.45
N LEU A 40 -10.04 15.95 -4.73
CA LEU A 40 -9.29 16.96 -5.50
C LEU A 40 -10.06 18.28 -5.65
N THR A 41 -11.29 18.35 -5.15
CA THR A 41 -12.17 19.52 -5.20
C THR A 41 -12.16 20.26 -3.86
N VAL A 42 -12.03 21.59 -3.91
CA VAL A 42 -12.17 22.48 -2.75
C VAL A 42 -13.10 23.62 -3.11
N ASP A 43 -14.09 23.88 -2.25
CA ASP A 43 -15.08 24.95 -2.43
C ASP A 43 -15.73 24.94 -3.82
N GLY A 44 -16.05 23.73 -4.30
CA GLY A 44 -16.69 23.49 -5.59
C GLY A 44 -15.75 23.52 -6.81
N LYS A 45 -14.45 23.79 -6.62
CA LYS A 45 -13.46 23.88 -7.71
C LYS A 45 -12.49 22.71 -7.71
N LEU A 46 -12.27 22.09 -8.87
CA LEU A 46 -11.29 21.03 -9.05
C LEU A 46 -9.89 21.63 -9.23
N TYR A 47 -8.90 21.12 -8.50
CA TYR A 47 -7.53 21.65 -8.52
C TYR A 47 -6.47 20.68 -9.08
N ALA A 48 -6.85 19.44 -9.41
CA ALA A 48 -5.97 18.47 -10.04
C ALA A 48 -6.75 17.40 -10.82
N ILE A 49 -6.20 16.93 -11.94
CA ILE A 49 -6.72 15.77 -12.68
C ILE A 49 -6.01 14.50 -12.17
N PRO A 50 -6.76 13.45 -11.81
CA PRO A 50 -6.16 12.19 -11.41
C PRO A 50 -5.48 11.51 -12.60
N PHE A 51 -4.15 11.41 -12.58
CA PHE A 51 -3.39 10.66 -13.59
C PHE A 51 -3.50 9.13 -13.37
N TYR A 52 -3.42 8.69 -12.12
CA TYR A 52 -3.79 7.36 -11.68
C TYR A 52 -4.25 7.42 -10.22
N THR A 53 -4.91 6.36 -9.76
CA THR A 53 -5.30 6.20 -8.37
C THR A 53 -4.93 4.81 -7.90
N GLU A 54 -4.71 4.67 -6.60
CA GLU A 54 -4.35 3.40 -5.99
C GLU A 54 -5.06 3.23 -4.65
N SER A 55 -5.32 1.97 -4.31
CA SER A 55 -5.66 1.52 -2.96
C SER A 55 -4.53 0.63 -2.44
N SER A 56 -4.78 -0.19 -1.44
CA SER A 56 -3.84 -1.19 -0.95
C SER A 56 -4.44 -2.59 -0.99
N PHE A 57 -3.60 -3.57 -1.32
CA PHE A 57 -3.99 -4.97 -1.45
C PHE A 57 -2.84 -5.91 -1.01
N THR A 58 -3.14 -7.19 -0.83
CA THR A 58 -2.12 -8.23 -0.65
C THR A 58 -1.84 -8.90 -2.00
N LEU A 59 -0.63 -8.73 -2.51
CA LEU A 59 -0.05 -9.53 -3.58
C LEU A 59 0.57 -10.79 -2.99
N TYR A 60 0.40 -11.93 -3.66
CA TYR A 60 1.02 -13.18 -3.23
C TYR A 60 1.42 -14.08 -4.40
N ARG A 61 2.40 -14.95 -4.13
CA ARG A 61 2.91 -15.99 -5.03
C ARG A 61 2.07 -17.26 -4.94
N LYS A 62 1.16 -17.47 -5.90
CA LYS A 62 0.28 -18.65 -5.92
C LYS A 62 1.04 -19.97 -5.85
N ASP A 63 2.20 -20.07 -6.50
CA ASP A 63 2.99 -21.28 -6.50
C ASP A 63 3.65 -21.62 -5.17
N LEU A 64 4.10 -20.61 -4.43
CA LEU A 64 4.60 -20.84 -3.07
C LEU A 64 3.46 -21.27 -2.14
N PHE A 65 2.28 -20.67 -2.31
CA PHE A 65 1.07 -21.10 -1.61
C PHE A 65 0.69 -22.54 -1.95
N ASP A 66 0.60 -22.90 -3.23
CA ASP A 66 0.24 -24.24 -3.70
C ASP A 66 1.25 -25.29 -3.22
N ALA A 67 2.56 -24.99 -3.31
CA ALA A 67 3.62 -25.88 -2.82
C ALA A 67 3.57 -26.10 -1.30
N ALA A 68 3.13 -25.10 -0.54
CA ALA A 68 2.95 -25.18 0.90
C ALA A 68 1.55 -25.67 1.32
N GLY A 69 0.67 -25.99 0.36
CA GLY A 69 -0.72 -26.38 0.64
C GLY A 69 -1.58 -25.27 1.25
N LEU A 70 -1.22 -24.00 1.05
CA LEU A 70 -1.89 -22.82 1.58
C LEU A 70 -2.92 -22.27 0.60
N LYS A 71 -3.99 -21.67 1.13
CA LYS A 71 -5.00 -20.94 0.35
C LYS A 71 -5.20 -19.54 0.92
N MET A 72 -5.00 -18.52 0.08
CA MET A 72 -5.29 -17.14 0.44
C MET A 72 -6.81 -16.89 0.41
N PRO A 73 -7.44 -16.49 1.53
CA PRO A 73 -8.87 -16.15 1.54
C PRO A 73 -9.13 -14.86 0.74
N ASP A 74 -10.41 -14.59 0.43
CA ASP A 74 -10.80 -13.39 -0.33
C ASP A 74 -10.49 -12.09 0.41
N GLN A 75 -10.50 -12.13 1.75
CA GLN A 75 -10.28 -11.01 2.64
C GLN A 75 -9.41 -11.47 3.82
N PRO A 76 -8.07 -11.54 3.65
CA PRO A 76 -7.18 -12.02 4.70
C PRO A 76 -7.08 -11.05 5.88
N THR A 77 -6.93 -11.60 7.08
CA THR A 77 -6.55 -10.84 8.28
C THR A 77 -5.03 -10.74 8.40
N TYR A 78 -4.53 -9.77 9.17
CA TYR A 78 -3.09 -9.69 9.44
C TYR A 78 -2.54 -10.94 10.15
N ASP A 79 -3.33 -11.61 10.97
CA ASP A 79 -2.90 -12.85 11.63
C ASP A 79 -2.73 -14.00 10.62
N GLN A 80 -3.64 -14.12 9.66
CA GLN A 80 -3.45 -15.06 8.55
C GLN A 80 -2.22 -14.72 7.71
N ILE A 81 -1.97 -13.43 7.46
CA ILE A 81 -0.74 -13.00 6.76
C ILE A 81 0.50 -13.39 7.56
N LYS A 82 0.52 -13.24 8.89
CA LYS A 82 1.65 -13.69 9.74
C LYS A 82 1.88 -15.18 9.60
N GLU A 83 0.82 -16.00 9.71
CA GLU A 83 0.94 -17.45 9.58
C GLU A 83 1.43 -17.88 8.20
N PHE A 84 0.97 -17.22 7.13
CA PHE A 84 1.45 -17.50 5.79
C PHE A 84 2.90 -17.06 5.60
N ALA A 85 3.30 -15.91 6.17
CA ALA A 85 4.66 -15.40 6.07
C ALA A 85 5.62 -16.40 6.73
N ASP A 86 5.32 -16.84 7.95
CA ASP A 86 6.09 -17.82 8.71
C ASP A 86 6.34 -19.10 7.91
N LYS A 87 5.31 -19.63 7.25
CA LYS A 87 5.39 -20.89 6.48
C LYS A 87 6.13 -20.73 5.15
N LEU A 88 6.17 -19.52 4.60
CA LEU A 88 6.74 -19.23 3.29
C LEU A 88 8.13 -18.60 3.37
N THR A 89 8.63 -18.28 4.56
CA THR A 89 10.00 -17.81 4.75
C THR A 89 11.00 -18.95 4.65
N ASP A 90 11.96 -18.82 3.74
CA ASP A 90 13.16 -19.66 3.64
C ASP A 90 14.36 -18.75 3.33
N LYS A 91 14.94 -18.18 4.40
CA LYS A 91 16.08 -17.25 4.28
C LYS A 91 17.33 -17.88 3.67
N SER A 92 17.46 -19.21 3.69
CA SER A 92 18.59 -19.92 3.06
C SER A 92 18.55 -19.83 1.52
N LYS A 93 17.36 -19.62 0.95
CA LYS A 93 17.12 -19.42 -0.48
C LYS A 93 16.82 -17.96 -0.82
N GLU A 94 17.06 -17.05 0.12
CA GLU A 94 16.64 -15.64 0.01
C GLU A 94 15.15 -15.49 -0.32
N GLN A 95 14.31 -16.38 0.22
CA GLN A 95 12.86 -16.32 0.10
C GLN A 95 12.27 -15.74 1.39
N TYR A 96 11.67 -14.57 1.29
CA TYR A 96 11.08 -13.83 2.41
C TYR A 96 9.55 -13.97 2.36
N GLY A 97 8.95 -14.38 3.47
CA GLY A 97 7.50 -14.61 3.57
C GLY A 97 6.68 -13.34 3.33
N LEU A 98 7.18 -12.19 3.78
CA LEU A 98 6.49 -10.91 3.68
C LEU A 98 7.46 -9.74 3.48
N CYS A 99 7.24 -8.91 2.46
CA CYS A 99 7.99 -7.68 2.26
C CYS A 99 7.08 -6.48 2.47
N LEU A 100 7.53 -5.51 3.29
CA LEU A 100 6.77 -4.32 3.66
C LEU A 100 7.67 -3.10 3.56
N ARG A 101 7.09 -1.92 3.32
CA ARG A 101 7.84 -0.66 3.33
C ARG A 101 8.47 -0.43 4.70
N GLY A 102 9.77 -0.13 4.73
CA GLY A 102 10.52 0.22 5.93
C GLY A 102 11.35 1.49 5.81
N LYS A 103 11.51 2.03 4.60
CA LYS A 103 12.16 3.31 4.36
C LYS A 103 11.46 4.45 5.11
N PRO A 104 12.17 5.21 5.96
CA PRO A 104 11.57 6.34 6.67
C PRO A 104 11.06 7.41 5.70
N GLY A 105 9.79 7.75 5.82
CA GLY A 105 9.17 8.82 5.03
C GLY A 105 7.67 8.81 5.15
N TRP A 106 7.06 10.01 5.10
CA TRP A 106 5.61 10.14 5.26
C TRP A 106 4.83 9.40 4.15
N ARG A 107 5.38 9.34 2.93
CA ARG A 107 4.86 8.53 1.79
C ARG A 107 5.40 7.11 1.72
N GLU A 108 6.30 6.72 2.62
CA GLU A 108 7.00 5.43 2.59
C GLU A 108 6.47 4.54 3.70
N ASN A 109 7.27 4.25 4.74
CA ASN A 109 6.84 3.41 5.85
C ASN A 109 5.59 3.94 6.55
N MET A 110 5.41 5.26 6.68
CA MET A 110 4.26 5.84 7.38
C MET A 110 2.96 5.72 6.59
N ALA A 111 3.01 5.68 5.26
CA ALA A 111 1.83 5.42 4.44
C ALA A 111 1.32 3.98 4.67
N PHE A 112 2.24 3.00 4.69
CA PHE A 112 1.90 1.63 5.04
C PHE A 112 1.44 1.50 6.51
N LEU A 113 2.24 2.01 7.46
CA LEU A 113 1.95 1.90 8.89
C LEU A 113 0.63 2.56 9.26
N GLY A 114 0.29 3.72 8.69
CA GLY A 114 -1.00 4.37 8.95
C GLY A 114 -2.18 3.47 8.60
N THR A 115 -2.15 2.81 7.44
CA THR A 115 -3.22 1.88 7.05
C THR A 115 -3.26 0.63 7.94
N MET A 116 -2.10 0.07 8.28
CA MET A 116 -2.01 -1.05 9.23
C MET A 116 -2.56 -0.65 10.60
N ILE A 117 -2.17 0.48 11.16
CA ILE A 117 -2.65 0.95 12.48
C ILE A 117 -4.18 1.09 12.50
N ASN A 118 -4.79 1.56 11.40
CA ASN A 118 -6.24 1.66 11.29
C ASN A 118 -6.93 0.29 11.40
N THR A 119 -6.33 -0.79 10.88
CA THR A 119 -6.92 -2.15 10.98
C THR A 119 -6.88 -2.71 12.40
N TYR A 120 -6.02 -2.17 13.26
CA TYR A 120 -5.93 -2.45 14.70
C TYR A 120 -6.85 -1.52 15.52
N GLY A 121 -7.65 -0.67 14.87
CA GLY A 121 -8.53 0.31 15.52
C GLY A 121 -7.81 1.58 15.99
N GLY A 122 -6.58 1.79 15.55
CA GLY A 122 -5.80 2.99 15.87
C GLY A 122 -6.21 4.19 15.03
N ARG A 123 -5.79 5.36 15.50
CA ARG A 123 -6.00 6.66 14.82
C ARG A 123 -4.82 7.58 15.14
N TRP A 124 -4.59 8.62 14.35
CA TRP A 124 -3.51 9.58 14.62
C TRP A 124 -3.84 10.53 15.77
N PHE A 125 -5.06 11.05 15.78
CA PHE A 125 -5.58 11.99 16.77
C PHE A 125 -6.98 11.56 17.23
N ASP A 126 -7.35 11.92 18.45
CA ASP A 126 -8.76 11.91 18.87
C ASP A 126 -9.50 13.17 18.39
N MET A 127 -10.77 13.31 18.76
CA MET A 127 -11.61 14.44 18.35
C MET A 127 -11.18 15.77 19.01
N ASP A 128 -10.38 15.71 20.07
CA ASP A 128 -9.77 16.88 20.73
C ASP A 128 -8.41 17.25 20.11
N TRP A 129 -8.03 16.63 18.99
CA TRP A 129 -6.72 16.77 18.36
C TRP A 129 -5.54 16.31 19.23
N LYS A 130 -5.78 15.44 20.23
CA LYS A 130 -4.69 14.87 21.04
C LYS A 130 -4.06 13.68 20.31
N PRO A 131 -2.72 13.64 20.15
CA PRO A 131 -2.03 12.52 19.51
C PRO A 131 -2.30 11.19 20.22
N GLN A 132 -2.56 10.14 19.45
CA GLN A 132 -2.88 8.80 19.97
C GLN A 132 -1.76 7.77 19.74
N ILE A 133 -0.55 8.23 19.40
CA ILE A 133 0.60 7.39 18.99
C ILE A 133 1.08 6.42 20.08
N ASN A 134 0.70 6.66 21.34
CA ASN A 134 1.01 5.83 22.50
C ASN A 134 -0.16 4.92 22.93
N SER A 135 -1.25 4.88 22.16
CA SER A 135 -2.40 4.03 22.44
C SER A 135 -2.10 2.55 22.20
N GLU A 136 -2.89 1.66 22.81
CA GLU A 136 -2.72 0.21 22.65
C GLU A 136 -2.81 -0.28 21.20
N PRO A 137 -3.72 0.21 20.34
CA PRO A 137 -3.71 -0.12 18.91
C PRO A 137 -2.38 0.20 18.20
N TRP A 138 -1.79 1.36 18.50
CA TRP A 138 -0.49 1.75 17.93
C TRP A 138 0.61 0.81 18.38
N LYS A 139 0.71 0.53 19.68
CA LYS A 139 1.73 -0.38 20.23
C LYS A 139 1.63 -1.77 19.60
N LYS A 140 0.42 -2.33 19.50
CA LYS A 140 0.19 -3.66 18.90
C LYS A 140 0.59 -3.69 17.43
N ALA A 141 0.11 -2.73 16.63
CA ALA A 141 0.42 -2.67 15.21
C ALA A 141 1.93 -2.51 14.96
N ILE A 142 2.61 -1.66 15.74
CA ILE A 142 4.06 -1.45 15.61
C ILE A 142 4.85 -2.69 16.06
N ALA A 143 4.44 -3.34 17.15
CA ALA A 143 5.07 -4.59 17.61
C ALA A 143 4.98 -5.67 16.53
N ASP A 144 3.77 -5.92 16.02
CA ASP A 144 3.54 -6.90 14.96
C ASP A 144 4.32 -6.59 13.68
N TYR A 145 4.36 -5.31 13.28
CA TYR A 145 5.15 -4.87 12.14
C TYR A 145 6.66 -5.08 12.32
N VAL A 146 7.18 -4.86 13.53
CA VAL A 146 8.59 -5.10 13.83
C VAL A 146 8.89 -6.60 13.85
N ASP A 147 8.02 -7.41 14.45
CA ASP A 147 8.21 -8.85 14.58
C ASP A 147 8.14 -9.55 13.22
N LEU A 148 7.11 -9.26 12.41
CA LEU A 148 6.98 -9.73 11.03
C LEU A 148 8.23 -9.44 10.21
N ARG A 149 8.74 -8.21 10.27
CA ARG A 149 9.89 -7.82 9.45
C ARG A 149 11.18 -8.48 9.91
N LYS A 150 11.37 -8.68 11.22
CA LYS A 150 12.54 -9.40 11.74
C LYS A 150 12.49 -10.87 11.35
N LYS A 151 11.32 -11.49 11.47
CA LYS A 151 11.14 -12.93 11.27
C LYS A 151 11.10 -13.29 9.79
N ASP A 152 10.27 -12.62 9.00
CA ASP A 152 9.89 -13.03 7.64
C ASP A 152 10.25 -12.00 6.56
N GLY A 153 10.79 -10.86 6.96
CA GLY A 153 11.19 -9.80 6.05
C GLY A 153 12.59 -9.99 5.43
N PRO A 154 12.86 -9.27 4.32
CA PRO A 154 14.20 -9.16 3.74
C PRO A 154 15.17 -8.43 4.68
N PRO A 155 16.50 -8.60 4.52
CA PRO A 155 17.48 -7.76 5.21
C PRO A 155 17.40 -6.30 4.74
N GLY A 156 17.95 -5.37 5.53
CA GLY A 156 18.08 -3.97 5.13
C GLY A 156 16.76 -3.19 5.01
N VAL A 157 15.71 -3.59 5.75
CA VAL A 157 14.34 -3.08 5.55
C VAL A 157 14.21 -1.55 5.65
N THR A 158 15.06 -0.87 6.41
CA THR A 158 15.08 0.60 6.52
C THR A 158 15.43 1.32 5.22
N SER A 159 15.88 0.59 4.20
CA SER A 159 16.15 1.13 2.86
C SER A 159 15.06 0.75 1.86
N ASN A 160 14.14 -0.15 2.21
CA ASN A 160 13.16 -0.69 1.29
C ASN A 160 11.89 0.16 1.28
N GLY A 161 11.72 0.97 0.24
CA GLY A 161 10.49 1.69 -0.07
C GLY A 161 9.62 0.89 -1.04
N PHE A 162 8.75 1.59 -1.78
CA PHE A 162 7.90 0.94 -2.79
C PHE A 162 8.71 0.20 -3.86
N ASN A 163 9.67 0.87 -4.48
CA ASN A 163 10.41 0.34 -5.64
C ASN A 163 11.32 -0.84 -5.27
N GLU A 164 11.92 -0.81 -4.09
CA GLU A 164 12.78 -1.90 -3.61
C GLU A 164 11.96 -3.15 -3.31
N ASN A 165 10.79 -3.01 -2.68
CA ASN A 165 9.87 -4.13 -2.47
C ASN A 165 9.29 -4.67 -3.79
N GLN A 166 9.00 -3.79 -4.75
CA GLN A 166 8.64 -4.18 -6.12
C GLN A 166 9.73 -5.06 -6.76
N ALA A 167 10.99 -4.66 -6.64
CA ALA A 167 12.10 -5.42 -7.19
C ALA A 167 12.20 -6.80 -6.54
N LEU A 168 12.19 -6.89 -5.21
CA LEU A 168 12.22 -8.15 -4.45
C LEU A 168 11.10 -9.11 -4.86
N PHE A 169 9.88 -8.59 -5.04
CA PHE A 169 8.75 -9.39 -5.47
C PHE A 169 8.89 -9.85 -6.93
N SER A 170 9.33 -8.97 -7.83
CA SER A 170 9.47 -9.28 -9.25
C SER A 170 10.60 -10.26 -9.56
N THR A 171 11.68 -10.25 -8.77
CA THR A 171 12.81 -11.18 -8.88
C THR A 171 12.56 -12.50 -8.15
N GLY A 172 11.46 -12.61 -7.39
CA GLY A 172 10.99 -13.87 -6.79
C GLY A 172 11.46 -14.12 -5.36
N HIS A 173 12.08 -13.13 -4.72
CA HIS A 173 12.54 -13.21 -3.33
C HIS A 173 11.44 -12.94 -2.30
N CYS A 174 10.27 -12.48 -2.74
CA CYS A 174 9.16 -12.15 -1.84
C CYS A 174 7.92 -13.01 -2.11
N ALA A 175 7.41 -13.69 -1.09
CA ALA A 175 6.22 -14.54 -1.20
C ALA A 175 4.91 -13.74 -1.15
N MET A 176 4.85 -12.73 -0.27
CA MET A 176 3.72 -11.81 -0.16
C MET A 176 4.17 -10.37 0.00
N TRP A 177 3.41 -9.44 -0.56
CA TRP A 177 3.67 -8.01 -0.43
C TRP A 177 2.34 -7.25 -0.30
N ILE A 178 2.22 -6.44 0.74
CA ILE A 178 1.06 -5.58 0.99
C ILE A 178 1.41 -4.16 0.57
N ASP A 179 0.81 -3.66 -0.51
CA ASP A 179 1.16 -2.35 -1.06
C ASP A 179 0.13 -1.83 -2.06
N ALA A 180 0.50 -0.81 -2.83
CA ALA A 180 -0.32 -0.10 -3.78
C ALA A 180 -0.85 -0.99 -4.92
N THR A 181 -2.13 -0.80 -5.26
CA THR A 181 -2.80 -1.50 -6.38
C THR A 181 -2.27 -1.09 -7.76
N SER A 182 -1.43 -0.05 -7.86
CA SER A 182 -0.75 0.35 -9.12
C SER A 182 0.28 -0.70 -9.58
N GLN A 183 0.68 -1.59 -8.68
CA GLN A 183 1.72 -2.60 -8.90
C GLN A 183 1.46 -3.70 -9.95
N PRO A 184 0.28 -4.35 -10.04
CA PRO A 184 0.07 -5.48 -10.96
C PRO A 184 0.33 -5.05 -12.40
N ALA A 185 -0.09 -3.85 -12.76
CA ALA A 185 0.14 -3.28 -14.09
C ALA A 185 1.63 -3.23 -14.46
N ALA A 186 2.49 -2.81 -13.52
CA ALA A 186 3.94 -2.76 -13.73
C ALA A 186 4.57 -4.16 -13.82
N SER A 187 4.09 -5.11 -13.03
CA SER A 187 4.62 -6.49 -12.95
C SER A 187 4.06 -7.46 -13.99
N THR A 188 3.04 -7.08 -14.77
CA THR A 188 2.57 -7.84 -15.94
C THR A 188 3.29 -7.47 -17.24
N THR A 189 4.13 -6.43 -17.24
CA THR A 189 4.88 -5.95 -18.42
C THR A 189 5.93 -6.98 -18.87
N PRO A 190 5.98 -7.36 -20.17
CA PRO A 190 6.70 -8.55 -20.66
C PRO A 190 8.20 -8.64 -20.36
N SER A 191 8.90 -7.51 -20.21
CA SER A 191 10.37 -7.49 -20.07
C SER A 191 10.89 -7.60 -18.64
N ARG A 192 10.03 -7.56 -17.61
CA ARG A 192 10.45 -7.38 -16.21
C ARG A 192 10.03 -8.49 -15.24
N ALA A 193 9.27 -9.50 -15.66
CA ALA A 193 8.62 -10.42 -14.73
C ALA A 193 9.01 -11.89 -14.95
N LYS A 194 9.81 -12.46 -14.04
CA LYS A 194 9.90 -13.93 -13.86
C LYS A 194 8.59 -14.52 -13.32
N CYS A 195 7.74 -13.71 -12.68
CA CYS A 195 6.50 -14.11 -12.01
C CYS A 195 5.21 -13.84 -12.83
N ARG A 196 5.30 -13.79 -14.18
CA ARG A 196 4.24 -13.29 -15.09
C ARG A 196 2.89 -14.01 -15.01
N THR A 197 2.83 -15.24 -14.47
CA THR A 197 1.63 -16.11 -14.54
C THR A 197 0.96 -16.39 -13.18
N ARG A 198 1.48 -15.83 -12.08
CA ARG A 198 1.23 -16.38 -10.73
C ARG A 198 0.74 -15.38 -9.67
N LEU A 199 0.22 -14.23 -10.11
CA LEU A 199 -0.22 -13.15 -9.23
C LEU A 199 -1.75 -13.16 -9.04
N ARG A 200 -2.18 -12.94 -7.80
CA ARG A 200 -3.57 -12.59 -7.44
C ARG A 200 -3.48 -11.54 -6.34
N SER A 201 -4.49 -10.67 -6.30
CA SER A 201 -4.61 -9.62 -5.30
C SER A 201 -5.89 -9.77 -4.50
N ARG A 202 -5.84 -9.44 -3.20
CA ARG A 202 -7.00 -9.41 -2.29
C ARG A 202 -7.00 -8.14 -1.47
N ALA A 203 -8.17 -7.56 -1.22
CA ALA A 203 -8.32 -6.44 -0.29
C ALA A 203 -8.20 -6.95 1.16
N LEU A 204 -7.37 -6.29 1.98
CA LEU A 204 -7.30 -6.59 3.42
C LEU A 204 -8.55 -6.07 4.12
N ARG A 205 -9.08 -6.86 5.06
CA ARG A 205 -10.14 -6.41 5.97
C ARG A 205 -9.54 -5.77 7.21
N SER A 206 -10.24 -4.79 7.79
CA SER A 206 -10.09 -4.50 9.21
C SER A 206 -10.60 -5.70 10.00
N THR A 207 -9.98 -5.98 11.15
CA THR A 207 -10.50 -6.97 12.10
C THR A 207 -11.96 -6.71 12.46
#